data_AF-A0A0Q5FPS7-F1
#
_entry.id   AF-A0A0Q5FPS7-F1
#
_cell.length_a   1.000
_cell.length_b   1.000
_cell.length_c   1.000
_cell.angle_alpha   90.00
_cell.angle_beta   90.00
_cell.angle_gamma   90.00
#
_symmetry.space_group_name_H-M   'P 1'
#
loop_
_entity.id
_entity.type
_entity.pdbx_description
1 polymer ?
#
loop_
_entity_poly.entity_id
_entity_poly.type
_entity_poly.pdbx_seq_one_letter_code
_entity_poly.pdbx_strand_id
1 'polypeptide(L)'
;MRLLLVVAATALLAGCATASPAPLGASPSESPSPTPTAACPQIEGVELPPECAPYDPDNAMAQNERYRDRMDLSEDSRAAAETPANEIRTALETLRTSGDLSVSAVEDAIAAAGLTGIQTLGDERAVAFGAAAPAGGCIFGEVSADVLTVEIGGIIMDGGCLPAVGH
;
A
#
# COMPACT_ATOMS: atom_id res chain seq x y z
N MET A 1 -39.72 -32.85 -29.64
CA MET A 1 -40.19 -32.26 -30.91
C MET A 1 -39.33 -31.03 -31.20
N ARG A 2 -38.54 -31.09 -32.28
CA ARG A 2 -37.83 -30.00 -33.01
C ARG A 2 -36.94 -29.03 -32.18
N LEU A 3 -35.60 -29.07 -32.22
CA LEU A 3 -34.63 -28.89 -33.33
C LEU A 3 -34.37 -27.39 -33.68
N LEU A 4 -33.09 -26.98 -33.55
CA LEU A 4 -32.38 -25.79 -34.09
C LEU A 4 -32.67 -24.42 -33.41
N LEU A 5 -31.70 -23.53 -33.16
CA LEU A 5 -30.57 -23.10 -34.00
C LEU A 5 -29.37 -22.55 -33.19
N VAL A 6 -28.17 -22.85 -33.68
CA VAL A 6 -26.90 -22.15 -33.42
C VAL A 6 -26.82 -20.90 -34.31
N VAL A 7 -26.45 -19.74 -33.76
CA VAL A 7 -25.82 -18.66 -34.55
C VAL A 7 -24.73 -17.97 -33.72
N ALA A 8 -23.49 -18.21 -34.11
CA ALA A 8 -22.33 -17.41 -33.74
C ALA A 8 -22.35 -16.11 -34.57
N ALA A 9 -22.15 -14.97 -33.93
CA ALA A 9 -21.95 -13.69 -34.61
C ALA A 9 -20.57 -13.15 -34.25
N THR A 10 -19.62 -13.42 -35.14
CA THR A 10 -18.28 -12.83 -35.18
C THR A 10 -18.37 -11.33 -35.44
N ALA A 11 -17.92 -10.51 -34.50
CA ALA A 11 -17.75 -9.08 -34.69
C ALA A 11 -16.51 -8.82 -35.57
N LEU A 12 -16.72 -8.52 -36.84
CA LEU A 12 -15.69 -8.04 -37.76
C LEU A 12 -15.45 -6.54 -37.49
N LEU A 13 -14.29 -6.19 -36.95
CA LEU A 13 -13.84 -4.80 -36.89
C LEU A 13 -13.39 -4.35 -38.29
N ALA A 14 -14.22 -3.54 -38.94
CA ALA A 14 -13.83 -2.77 -40.12
C ALA A 14 -13.05 -1.51 -39.66
N GLY A 15 -11.73 -1.57 -39.73
CA GLY A 15 -10.86 -0.39 -39.59
C GLY A 15 -10.57 0.20 -40.97
N CYS A 16 -10.89 1.49 -41.16
CA CYS A 16 -10.63 2.24 -42.38
C CYS A 16 -9.11 2.37 -42.64
N ALA A 17 -8.62 1.75 -43.71
CA ALA A 17 -7.33 2.07 -44.30
C ALA A 17 -7.52 3.21 -45.30
N THR A 18 -7.10 4.42 -44.96
CA THR A 18 -6.93 5.52 -45.92
C THR A 18 -5.44 5.69 -46.18
N ALA A 19 -4.93 5.04 -47.21
CA ALA A 19 -3.57 5.26 -47.68
C ALA A 19 -3.52 6.60 -48.44
N SER A 20 -2.84 7.60 -47.86
CA SER A 20 -2.43 8.79 -48.61
C SER A 20 -1.11 8.51 -49.34
N PRO A 21 -0.97 8.92 -50.61
CA PRO A 21 0.32 8.88 -51.28
C PRO A 21 1.27 9.92 -50.67
N ALA A 22 2.44 9.48 -50.22
CA ALA A 22 3.47 10.36 -49.68
C ALA A 22 4.03 11.32 -50.76
N PRO A 23 4.30 12.60 -50.44
CA PRO A 23 5.15 13.43 -51.28
C PRO A 23 6.62 13.01 -51.10
N LEU A 24 7.32 12.95 -52.23
CA LEU A 24 8.77 12.79 -52.32
C LEU A 24 9.45 14.00 -51.66
N GLY A 25 9.91 13.81 -50.42
CA GLY A 25 10.78 14.73 -49.71
C GLY A 25 11.55 13.93 -48.66
N ALA A 26 12.84 13.71 -48.88
CA ALA A 26 13.69 12.97 -47.95
C ALA A 26 13.72 13.68 -46.59
N SER A 27 13.11 13.06 -45.58
CA SER A 27 13.29 13.44 -44.18
C SER A 27 14.77 13.28 -43.80
N PRO A 28 15.33 14.14 -42.95
CA PRO A 28 16.64 13.88 -42.36
C PRO A 28 16.61 12.50 -41.70
N SER A 29 17.68 11.73 -41.92
CA SER A 29 17.88 10.45 -41.26
C SER A 29 17.88 10.69 -39.75
N GLU A 30 16.78 10.32 -39.08
CA GLU A 30 16.72 10.30 -37.63
C GLU A 30 17.80 9.33 -37.16
N SER A 31 18.90 9.89 -36.65
CA SER A 31 19.91 9.10 -35.97
C SER A 31 19.24 8.45 -34.76
N PRO A 32 19.45 7.15 -34.50
CA PRO A 32 18.84 6.50 -33.35
C PRO A 32 19.26 7.26 -32.10
N SER A 33 18.29 7.86 -31.39
CA SER A 33 18.55 8.45 -30.08
C SER A 33 19.06 7.33 -29.17
N PRO A 34 20.20 7.52 -28.47
CA PRO A 34 20.67 6.53 -27.52
C PRO A 34 19.58 6.32 -26.47
N THR A 35 19.12 5.07 -26.32
CA THR A 35 18.27 4.72 -25.18
C THR A 35 19.18 4.64 -23.96
N PRO A 36 18.89 5.36 -22.87
CA PRO A 36 19.71 5.26 -21.68
C PRO A 36 19.73 3.82 -21.17
N THR A 37 20.91 3.34 -20.78
CA THR A 37 21.12 1.95 -20.31
C THR A 37 21.49 1.88 -18.83
N ALA A 38 21.75 3.03 -18.21
CA ALA A 38 22.05 3.18 -16.79
C ALA A 38 21.12 4.23 -16.14
N ALA A 39 20.85 4.09 -14.85
CA ALA A 39 20.19 5.12 -14.04
C ALA A 39 21.25 5.82 -13.17
N CYS A 40 21.32 7.15 -13.23
CA CYS A 40 22.38 7.93 -12.60
C CYS A 40 21.76 9.03 -11.72
N PRO A 41 22.20 9.18 -10.46
CA PRO A 41 21.63 10.18 -9.56
C PRO A 41 21.92 11.57 -10.10
N GLN A 42 20.91 12.43 -10.11
CA GLN A 42 21.08 13.84 -10.42
C GLN A 42 21.87 14.50 -9.29
N ILE A 43 23.00 15.11 -9.64
CA ILE A 43 23.83 15.88 -8.72
C ILE A 43 23.87 17.31 -9.26
N GLU A 44 23.58 18.29 -8.40
CA GLU A 44 23.57 19.70 -8.80
C GLU A 44 24.94 20.09 -9.39
N GLY A 45 24.90 20.71 -10.58
CA GLY A 45 26.11 21.16 -11.29
C GLY A 45 26.91 20.06 -12.00
N VAL A 46 26.45 18.80 -11.99
CA VAL A 46 27.09 17.71 -12.73
C VAL A 46 26.29 17.38 -13.98
N GLU A 47 26.95 17.46 -15.13
CA GLU A 47 26.36 17.01 -16.39
C GLU A 47 26.49 15.48 -16.50
N LEU A 48 25.35 14.82 -16.69
CA LEU A 48 25.30 13.37 -16.79
C LEU A 48 25.67 12.92 -18.20
N PRO A 49 26.35 11.76 -18.34
CA PRO A 49 26.59 11.15 -19.64
C PRO A 49 25.28 10.87 -20.41
N PRO A 50 25.26 10.96 -21.75
CA PRO A 50 24.05 10.78 -22.55
C PRO A 50 23.44 9.38 -22.46
N GLU A 51 24.20 8.37 -22.02
CA GLU A 51 23.74 7.00 -21.77
C GLU A 51 23.04 6.81 -20.40
N CYS A 52 23.04 7.83 -19.55
CA CYS A 52 22.44 7.82 -18.22
C CYS A 52 21.02 8.43 -18.24
N ALA A 53 20.05 7.69 -17.71
CA ALA A 53 18.76 8.24 -17.30
C ALA A 53 18.93 8.94 -15.94
N PRO A 54 18.65 10.25 -15.84
CA PRO A 54 18.68 10.96 -14.56
C PRO A 54 17.58 10.45 -13.62
N TYR A 55 17.88 10.33 -12.33
CA TYR A 55 16.86 10.21 -11.28
C TYR A 55 17.20 11.11 -10.08
N ASP A 56 16.17 11.64 -9.42
CA ASP A 56 16.31 12.32 -8.14
C ASP A 56 16.31 11.25 -7.03
N PRO A 57 17.43 11.04 -6.31
CA PRO A 57 17.53 10.02 -5.29
C PRO A 57 16.61 10.28 -4.10
N ASP A 58 16.42 11.53 -3.71
CA ASP A 58 15.59 11.89 -2.56
C ASP A 58 14.11 11.69 -2.88
N ASN A 59 13.70 12.10 -4.08
CA ASN A 59 12.34 11.83 -4.55
C ASN A 59 12.07 10.32 -4.68
N ALA A 60 13.02 9.56 -5.24
CA ALA A 60 12.87 8.11 -5.39
C ALA A 60 12.76 7.40 -4.04
N MET A 61 13.59 7.78 -3.06
CA MET A 61 13.51 7.26 -1.69
C MET A 61 12.20 7.65 -1.01
N ALA A 62 11.78 8.92 -1.12
CA ALA A 62 10.50 9.37 -0.58
C ALA A 62 9.33 8.57 -1.17
N GLN A 63 9.30 8.35 -2.47
CA GLN A 63 8.26 7.55 -3.14
C GLN A 63 8.27 6.08 -2.69
N ASN A 64 9.45 5.50 -2.46
CA ASN A 64 9.56 4.14 -1.93
C ASN A 64 9.03 4.04 -0.50
N GLU A 65 9.16 5.10 0.31
CA GLU A 65 8.69 5.11 1.68
C GLU A 65 7.16 5.24 1.82
N ARG A 66 6.45 5.69 0.77
CA ARG A 66 5.00 5.91 0.80
C ARG A 66 4.17 4.65 0.98
N TYR A 67 4.75 3.46 0.85
CA TYR A 67 4.05 2.20 1.12
C TYR A 67 3.47 2.15 2.56
N ARG A 68 4.11 2.86 3.51
CA ARG A 68 3.66 2.97 4.91
C ARG A 68 2.68 4.10 5.17
N ASP A 69 2.41 4.95 4.17
CA ASP A 69 1.43 6.04 4.30
C ASP A 69 0.04 5.45 4.53
N ARG A 70 -0.73 6.08 5.42
CA ARG A 70 -2.12 5.69 5.66
C ARG A 70 -3.05 6.37 4.67
N MET A 71 -4.00 5.60 4.16
CA MET A 71 -5.13 6.16 3.42
C MET A 71 -6.04 6.95 4.37
N ASP A 72 -6.76 7.91 3.82
CA ASP A 72 -7.78 8.65 4.57
C ASP A 72 -8.88 7.70 5.06
N LEU A 73 -9.37 7.99 6.27
CA LEU A 73 -10.47 7.26 6.88
C LEU A 73 -11.70 8.15 6.95
N SER A 74 -12.85 7.63 6.53
CA SER A 74 -14.12 8.33 6.66
C SER A 74 -14.48 8.56 8.13
N GLU A 75 -15.26 9.61 8.42
CA GLU A 75 -15.72 9.90 9.78
C GLU A 75 -16.60 8.77 10.33
N ASP A 76 -17.47 8.17 9.50
CA ASP A 76 -18.32 7.04 9.89
C ASP A 76 -17.48 5.80 10.26
N SER A 77 -16.45 5.50 9.45
CA SER A 77 -15.52 4.41 9.75
C SER A 77 -14.74 4.66 11.03
N ARG A 78 -14.32 5.91 11.27
CA ARG A 78 -13.65 6.32 12.50
C ARG A 78 -14.56 6.14 13.71
N ALA A 79 -15.79 6.64 13.65
CA ALA A 79 -16.76 6.54 14.73
C ALA A 79 -17.08 5.08 15.09
N ALA A 80 -17.23 4.21 14.09
CA ALA A 80 -17.47 2.78 14.29
C ALA A 80 -16.31 2.06 15.00
N ALA A 81 -15.09 2.60 14.92
CA ALA A 81 -13.90 2.03 15.53
C ALA A 81 -13.65 2.53 16.97
N GLU A 82 -14.36 3.56 17.45
CA GLU A 82 -14.09 4.17 18.76
C GLU A 82 -14.33 3.22 19.93
N THR A 83 -15.45 2.51 19.95
CA THR A 83 -15.78 1.55 21.00
C THR A 83 -14.73 0.42 21.10
N PRO A 84 -14.46 -0.36 20.03
CA PRO A 84 -13.44 -1.40 20.11
C PRO A 84 -12.04 -0.86 20.39
N ALA A 85 -11.68 0.34 19.91
CA ALA A 85 -10.39 0.95 20.25
C ALA A 85 -10.26 1.25 21.76
N ASN A 86 -11.34 1.72 22.40
CA ASN A 86 -11.35 1.96 23.85
C ASN A 86 -11.31 0.66 24.67
N GLU A 87 -11.97 -0.40 24.20
CA GLU A 87 -11.91 -1.74 24.80
C GLU A 87 -10.48 -2.29 24.74
N ILE A 88 -9.85 -2.23 23.56
CA ILE A 88 -8.45 -2.62 23.36
C ILE A 88 -7.53 -1.82 24.27
N ARG A 89 -7.67 -0.49 24.32
CA ARG A 89 -6.85 0.36 25.19
C ARG A 89 -6.94 -0.09 26.66
N THR A 90 -8.14 -0.39 27.13
CA THR A 90 -8.36 -0.83 28.52
C THR A 90 -7.71 -2.19 28.79
N ALA A 91 -7.88 -3.15 27.87
CA ALA A 91 -7.29 -4.48 27.99
C ALA A 91 -5.75 -4.44 27.95
N LEU A 92 -5.17 -3.68 27.01
CA LEU A 92 -3.72 -3.56 26.86
C LEU A 92 -3.08 -2.82 28.05
N GLU A 93 -3.74 -1.81 28.60
CA GLU A 93 -3.25 -1.15 29.82
C GLU A 93 -3.24 -2.12 31.02
N THR A 94 -4.20 -3.04 31.09
CA THR A 94 -4.23 -4.08 32.13
C THR A 94 -3.04 -5.03 31.99
N LEU A 95 -2.78 -5.54 30.77
CA LEU A 95 -1.63 -6.42 30.50
C LEU A 95 -0.29 -5.72 30.81
N ARG A 96 -0.17 -4.47 30.39
CA ARG A 96 1.00 -3.63 30.64
C ARG A 96 1.27 -3.45 32.13
N THR A 97 0.23 -3.15 32.92
CA THR A 97 0.38 -2.85 34.35
C THR A 97 0.52 -4.11 35.22
N SER A 98 0.02 -5.27 34.77
CA SER A 98 0.25 -6.55 35.46
C SER A 98 1.62 -7.18 35.14
N GLY A 99 2.24 -6.78 34.03
CA GLY A 99 3.49 -7.37 33.55
C GLY A 99 3.28 -8.67 32.76
N ASP A 100 2.04 -8.99 32.38
CA ASP A 100 1.68 -10.19 31.62
C ASP A 100 1.72 -9.96 30.10
N LEU A 101 2.54 -9.02 29.64
CA LEU A 101 2.61 -8.65 28.23
C LEU A 101 3.27 -9.77 27.42
N SER A 102 2.56 -10.27 26.42
CA SER A 102 3.07 -11.17 25.40
C SER A 102 2.34 -10.94 24.08
N VAL A 103 2.93 -11.40 22.97
CA VAL A 103 2.29 -11.30 21.64
C VAL A 103 0.91 -11.96 21.65
N SER A 104 0.79 -13.16 22.23
CA SER A 104 -0.50 -13.87 22.29
C SER A 104 -1.53 -13.15 23.17
N ALA A 105 -1.10 -12.55 24.29
CA ALA A 105 -2.01 -11.81 25.16
C ALA A 105 -2.56 -10.55 24.46
N VAL A 106 -1.74 -9.89 23.64
CA VAL A 106 -2.18 -8.77 22.80
C VAL A 106 -3.18 -9.23 21.74
N GLU A 107 -2.92 -10.35 21.06
CA GLU A 107 -3.85 -10.94 20.09
C GLU A 107 -5.19 -11.30 20.72
N ASP A 108 -5.17 -11.95 21.89
CA ASP A 108 -6.38 -12.32 22.63
C ASP A 108 -7.17 -11.09 23.08
N ALA A 109 -6.51 -10.04 23.54
CA ALA A 109 -7.16 -8.78 23.93
C ALA A 109 -7.87 -8.10 22.74
N ILE A 110 -7.24 -8.11 21.56
CA ILE A 110 -7.81 -7.54 20.33
C ILE A 110 -8.96 -8.40 19.81
N ALA A 111 -8.82 -9.73 19.85
CA ALA A 111 -9.87 -10.66 19.44
C ALA A 111 -11.11 -10.56 20.36
N ALA A 112 -10.91 -10.33 21.67
CA ALA A 112 -12.00 -10.13 22.63
C ALA A 112 -12.84 -8.87 22.34
N ALA A 113 -12.24 -7.85 21.71
CA ALA A 113 -12.96 -6.66 21.20
C ALA A 113 -13.70 -6.93 19.86
N GLY A 114 -13.74 -8.18 19.39
CA GLY A 114 -14.45 -8.59 18.18
C GLY A 114 -13.76 -8.22 16.87
N LEU A 115 -12.48 -7.82 16.91
CA LEU A 115 -11.74 -7.47 15.71
C LEU A 115 -11.15 -8.71 15.01
N THR A 116 -10.88 -8.56 13.72
CA THR A 116 -10.31 -9.61 12.86
C THR A 116 -9.12 -9.06 12.06
N GLY A 117 -8.41 -9.94 11.35
CA GLY A 117 -7.22 -9.52 10.58
C GLY A 117 -6.10 -8.97 11.47
N ILE A 118 -5.95 -9.56 12.65
CA ILE A 118 -4.97 -9.15 13.67
C ILE A 118 -3.56 -9.39 13.13
N GLN A 119 -2.73 -8.37 13.24
CA GLN A 119 -1.32 -8.34 12.90
C GLN A 119 -0.56 -7.92 14.14
N THR A 120 0.52 -8.63 14.46
CA THR A 120 1.41 -8.33 15.58
C THR A 120 2.85 -8.37 15.12
N LEU A 121 3.69 -7.50 15.67
CA LEU A 121 5.13 -7.42 15.42
C LEU A 121 5.85 -7.14 16.74
N GLY A 122 7.00 -7.78 16.95
CA GLY A 122 7.81 -7.58 18.15
C GLY A 122 7.79 -8.78 19.10
N ASP A 123 8.00 -8.50 20.39
CA ASP A 123 8.13 -9.49 21.45
C ASP A 123 7.54 -8.98 22.79
N GLU A 124 7.75 -9.73 23.88
CA GLU A 124 7.30 -9.39 25.23
C GLU A 124 7.77 -8.02 25.76
N ARG A 125 8.77 -7.38 25.15
CA ARG A 125 9.23 -6.03 25.52
C ARG A 125 8.37 -4.94 24.89
N ALA A 126 7.96 -5.16 23.66
CA ALA A 126 7.15 -4.23 22.88
C ALA A 126 6.43 -4.97 21.75
N VAL A 127 5.11 -4.86 21.70
CA VAL A 127 4.26 -5.44 20.67
C VAL A 127 3.56 -4.32 19.92
N ALA A 128 3.95 -4.13 18.66
CA ALA A 128 3.16 -3.35 17.72
C ALA A 128 2.01 -4.21 17.20
N PHE A 129 0.82 -3.61 17.06
CA PHE A 129 -0.38 -4.31 16.66
C PHE A 129 -1.21 -3.52 15.66
N GLY A 130 -1.99 -4.23 14.85
CA GLY A 130 -2.98 -3.67 13.95
C GLY A 130 -4.10 -4.67 13.68
N ALA A 131 -5.34 -4.21 13.59
CA ALA A 131 -6.48 -5.05 13.24
C ALA A 131 -7.50 -4.29 12.41
N ALA A 132 -8.27 -5.02 11.59
CA ALA A 132 -9.29 -4.43 10.74
C ALA A 132 -10.43 -3.87 11.60
N ALA A 133 -10.79 -2.61 11.36
CA ALA A 133 -11.90 -1.97 12.05
C ALA A 133 -13.26 -2.34 11.42
N PRO A 134 -14.38 -2.35 12.18
CA PRO A 134 -15.65 -2.92 11.73
C PRO A 134 -16.26 -2.29 10.47
N ALA A 135 -16.05 -1.00 10.26
CA ALA A 135 -16.57 -0.25 9.12
C ALA A 135 -15.46 0.23 8.16
N GLY A 136 -14.33 -0.48 8.15
CA GLY A 136 -13.15 -0.16 7.34
C GLY A 136 -12.09 0.62 8.10
N GLY A 137 -10.86 0.59 7.58
CA GLY A 137 -9.68 1.10 8.27
C GLY A 137 -9.10 0.12 9.27
N CYS A 138 -8.29 0.64 10.19
CA CYS A 138 -7.51 -0.11 11.15
C CYS A 138 -7.57 0.54 12.54
N ILE A 139 -7.56 -0.32 13.56
CA ILE A 139 -7.15 0.05 14.92
C ILE A 139 -5.72 -0.48 15.09
N PHE A 140 -4.79 0.38 15.48
CA PHE A 140 -3.36 0.05 15.53
C PHE A 140 -2.64 0.80 16.65
N GLY A 141 -1.44 0.35 16.98
CA GLY A 141 -0.60 1.01 17.96
C GLY A 141 0.53 0.11 18.44
N GLU A 142 1.05 0.43 19.61
CA GLU A 142 2.10 -0.33 20.29
C GLU A 142 1.81 -0.38 21.79
N VAL A 143 2.14 -1.51 22.40
CA VAL A 143 2.17 -1.67 23.86
C VAL A 143 3.54 -2.19 24.31
N SER A 144 4.09 -1.53 25.32
CA SER A 144 5.30 -1.92 26.04
C SER A 144 5.11 -1.59 27.53
N ALA A 145 6.12 -1.85 28.36
CA ALA A 145 6.08 -1.47 29.78
C ALA A 145 5.88 0.06 29.97
N ASP A 146 6.45 0.87 29.09
CA ASP A 146 6.49 2.33 29.24
C ASP A 146 5.44 3.05 28.37
N VAL A 147 5.02 2.44 27.27
CA VAL A 147 4.20 3.09 26.24
C VAL A 147 2.96 2.26 25.94
N LEU A 148 1.82 2.93 25.82
CA LEU A 148 0.62 2.39 25.19
C LEU A 148 0.07 3.43 24.22
N THR A 149 -0.03 3.07 22.94
CA THR A 149 -0.74 3.84 21.92
C THR A 149 -1.85 2.99 21.32
N VAL A 150 -3.01 3.61 21.10
CA VAL A 150 -4.13 3.00 20.37
C VAL A 150 -4.76 4.09 19.52
N GLU A 151 -4.63 3.92 18.21
CA GLU A 151 -5.02 4.88 17.18
C GLU A 151 -6.00 4.25 16.18
N ILE A 152 -6.75 5.12 15.51
CA ILE A 152 -7.71 4.77 14.47
C ILE A 152 -7.30 5.49 13.19
N GLY A 153 -7.14 4.75 12.10
CA GLY A 153 -6.73 5.30 10.81
C GLY A 153 -7.08 4.38 9.64
N GLY A 154 -6.81 4.81 8.41
CA GLY A 154 -6.97 3.96 7.25
C GLY A 154 -5.94 2.83 7.21
N ILE A 155 -6.15 1.90 6.28
CA ILE A 155 -5.14 0.92 5.87
C ILE A 155 -3.91 1.66 5.33
N ILE A 156 -2.74 1.05 5.44
CA ILE A 156 -1.54 1.58 4.76
C ILE A 156 -1.61 1.29 3.25
N MET A 157 -0.82 2.00 2.46
CA MET A 157 -0.77 1.81 1.00
C MET A 157 -0.37 0.39 0.57
N ASP A 158 0.31 -0.36 1.44
CA ASP A 158 0.62 -1.79 1.26
C ASP A 158 -0.59 -2.73 1.54
N GLY A 159 -1.75 -2.17 1.92
CA GLY A 159 -3.01 -2.89 2.12
C GLY A 159 -3.22 -3.45 3.53
N GLY A 160 -2.21 -3.40 4.39
CA GLY A 160 -2.26 -3.89 5.77
C GLY A 160 -2.67 -2.85 6.83
N CYS A 161 -2.61 -3.27 8.10
CA CYS A 161 -2.73 -2.36 9.24
C CYS A 161 -1.38 -1.99 9.85
N LEU A 162 -0.37 -2.85 9.63
CA LEU A 162 1.03 -2.63 9.91
C LEU A 162 1.86 -2.74 8.62
N PRO A 163 3.01 -2.06 8.53
CA PRO A 163 3.96 -2.26 7.45
C PRO A 163 4.46 -3.71 7.40
N ALA A 164 4.58 -4.27 6.20
CA ALA A 164 5.22 -5.57 6.03
C ALA A 164 6.66 -5.53 6.57
N VAL A 165 7.06 -6.60 7.28
CA VAL A 165 8.46 -6.81 7.64
C VAL A 165 9.20 -7.32 6.41
N GLY A 166 10.31 -6.66 6.06
CA GLY A 166 11.18 -7.15 4.98
C GLY A 166 11.65 -8.57 5.26
N HIS A 167 11.58 -9.44 4.25
CA HIS A 167 12.04 -10.83 4.30
C HIS A 167 13.45 -10.99 3.74
#